data_AF-A0A0M0TDH6-F1
#
_entry.id   AF-A0A0M0TDH6-F1
#
_cell.length_a   1.000
_cell.length_b   1.000
_cell.length_c   1.000
_cell.angle_alpha   90.00
_cell.angle_beta   90.00
_cell.angle_gamma   90.00
#
_symmetry.space_group_name_H-M   'P 1'
#
loop_
_entity.id
_entity.type
_entity.pdbx_description
1 polymer ?
#
loop_
_entity_poly.entity_id
_entity_poly.type
_entity_poly.pdbx_seq_one_letter_code
_entity_poly.pdbx_strand_id
1 'polypeptide(L)'
;MPTRNQINLGYVIGLPPKEAIDYFQRKGFALGFNWHDVEALAQARAFTVAGVLKLDVLADIRAELQKSLETGQTFRDFQRNLLPILERKGWLGKGLVADNDTGELHGKRLTPRRLDTIFTTNMQSAYMAGRYQQQMENVDERPYWERVGIMDSRIRPSHAALDGFIARYDDPIWQSIYPP
;
A
#
# COMPACT_ATOMS: atom_id res chain seq x y z
N MET A 1 38.31 6.97 22.71
CA MET A 1 37.61 6.32 21.58
C MET A 1 36.16 6.15 21.99
N PRO A 2 35.17 6.69 21.26
CA PRO A 2 33.77 6.47 21.63
C PRO A 2 33.42 5.01 21.31
N THR A 3 32.89 4.31 22.32
CA THR A 3 32.40 2.93 22.24
C THR A 3 31.25 2.85 21.24
N ARG A 4 31.37 1.97 20.23
CA ARG A 4 30.26 1.60 19.34
C ARG A 4 29.13 1.06 20.22
N ASN A 5 28.05 1.84 20.37
CA ASN A 5 26.76 1.28 20.78
C ASN A 5 26.46 0.14 19.79
N GLN A 6 26.49 -1.10 20.26
CA GLN A 6 26.05 -2.24 19.48
C GLN A 6 24.55 -2.07 19.26
N ILE A 7 24.19 -1.48 18.11
CA ILE A 7 22.82 -1.45 17.63
C ILE A 7 22.38 -2.92 17.51
N ASN A 8 21.46 -3.35 18.38
CA ASN A 8 20.88 -4.68 18.26
C ASN A 8 20.00 -4.70 17.02
N LEU A 9 20.55 -5.19 15.90
CA LEU A 9 19.87 -5.26 14.62
C LEU A 9 18.59 -6.09 14.71
N GLY A 10 18.51 -7.09 15.59
CA GLY A 10 17.29 -7.87 15.80
C GLY A 10 16.16 -7.05 16.43
N TYR A 11 16.50 -6.12 17.33
CA TYR A 11 15.54 -5.15 17.87
C TYR A 11 15.10 -4.15 16.79
N VAL A 12 16.05 -3.60 16.02
CA VAL A 12 15.76 -2.59 14.98
C VAL A 12 14.96 -3.16 13.80
N ILE A 13 15.23 -4.40 13.38
CA ILE A 13 14.47 -5.11 12.33
C ILE A 13 13.02 -5.39 12.77
N GLY A 14 12.78 -5.56 14.07
CA GLY A 14 11.46 -5.82 14.63
C GLY A 14 10.62 -4.56 14.92
N LEU A 15 11.18 -3.36 14.75
CA LEU A 15 10.43 -2.13 14.97
C LEU A 15 9.39 -1.92 13.86
N PRO A 16 8.17 -1.50 14.22
CA PRO A 16 7.16 -1.15 13.22
C PRO A 16 7.64 -0.02 12.31
N PRO A 17 7.30 -0.03 11.00
CA PRO A 17 7.70 0.98 10.05
C PRO A 17 6.92 2.29 10.28
N LYS A 18 7.40 3.12 11.21
CA LYS A 18 6.68 4.30 11.71
C LYS A 18 6.15 5.20 10.60
N GLU A 19 6.99 5.57 9.63
CA GLU A 19 6.58 6.49 8.56
C GLU A 19 5.53 5.85 7.62
N ALA A 20 5.60 4.53 7.41
CA ALA A 20 4.60 3.79 6.63
C ALA A 20 3.25 3.70 7.38
N ILE A 21 3.30 3.49 8.71
CA ILE A 21 2.11 3.50 9.57
C ILE A 21 1.47 4.90 9.57
N ASP A 22 2.26 5.94 9.79
CA ASP A 22 1.79 7.32 9.81
C ASP A 22 1.18 7.72 8.45
N TYR A 23 1.77 7.29 7.33
CA TYR A 23 1.19 7.46 5.99
C TYR A 23 -0.15 6.74 5.82
N PHE A 24 -0.24 5.47 6.22
CA PHE A 24 -1.48 4.69 6.09
C PHE A 24 -2.61 5.22 6.98
N GLN A 25 -2.29 5.66 8.21
CA GLN A 25 -3.26 6.24 9.15
C GLN A 25 -3.85 7.56 8.64
N ARG A 26 -3.02 8.39 7.98
CA ARG A 26 -3.46 9.67 7.38
C ARG A 26 -4.44 9.51 6.22
N LYS A 27 -4.52 8.33 5.58
CA LYS A 27 -5.54 8.06 4.55
C LYS A 27 -6.92 7.90 5.20
N GLY A 28 -7.85 8.81 4.90
CA GLY A 28 -9.29 8.74 5.25
C GLY A 28 -10.06 7.65 4.49
N PHE A 29 -11.35 7.81 4.17
CA PHE A 29 -12.12 6.88 3.32
C PHE A 29 -12.64 7.58 2.06
N ALA A 30 -12.59 6.91 0.90
CA ALA A 30 -13.18 7.38 -0.36
C ALA A 30 -13.78 6.17 -1.10
N LEU A 31 -14.88 6.38 -1.80
CA LEU A 31 -15.62 5.34 -2.50
C LEU A 31 -15.37 5.48 -4.00
N GLY A 32 -15.14 4.37 -4.72
CA GLY A 32 -14.95 4.40 -6.17
C GLY A 32 -15.12 3.04 -6.86
N PHE A 33 -15.79 3.04 -8.01
CA PHE A 33 -16.11 1.84 -8.78
C PHE A 33 -14.94 1.33 -9.63
N ASN A 34 -14.15 2.22 -10.25
CA ASN A 34 -12.94 1.89 -11.00
C ASN A 34 -11.69 2.55 -10.41
N TRP A 35 -10.52 1.95 -10.63
CA TRP A 35 -9.25 2.50 -10.16
C TRP A 35 -8.86 3.83 -10.83
N HIS A 36 -9.38 4.07 -12.04
CA HIS A 36 -9.24 5.35 -12.76
C HIS A 36 -10.14 6.45 -12.21
N ASP A 37 -11.30 6.10 -11.66
CA ASP A 37 -12.30 7.05 -11.17
C ASP A 37 -11.90 7.62 -9.80
N VAL A 38 -10.95 6.97 -9.12
CA VAL A 38 -10.34 7.46 -7.88
C VAL A 38 -8.98 8.08 -8.24
N GLU A 39 -9.01 9.35 -8.64
CA GLU A 39 -7.84 10.15 -8.96
C GLU A 39 -6.73 10.00 -7.89
N ALA A 40 -5.45 10.06 -8.30
CA ALA A 40 -4.30 9.83 -7.42
C ALA A 40 -4.30 10.69 -6.13
N LEU A 41 -4.92 11.88 -6.18
CA LEU A 41 -5.15 12.76 -5.03
C LEU A 41 -6.20 12.24 -4.04
N ALA A 42 -7.26 11.58 -4.52
CA ALA A 42 -8.28 10.95 -3.69
C ALA A 42 -7.74 9.66 -3.04
N GLN A 43 -6.96 8.84 -3.75
CA GLN A 43 -6.26 7.68 -3.16
C GLN A 43 -5.16 8.07 -2.16
N ALA A 44 -4.56 9.26 -2.32
CA ALA A 44 -3.59 9.81 -1.38
C ALA A 44 -4.25 10.34 -0.10
N ARG A 45 -5.49 10.85 -0.17
CA ARG A 45 -6.23 11.39 0.98
C ARG A 45 -7.17 10.38 1.63
N ALA A 46 -7.51 9.30 0.95
CA ALA A 46 -8.51 8.37 1.39
C ALA A 46 -8.31 6.94 0.87
N PHE A 47 -8.40 5.97 1.79
CA PHE A 47 -8.36 4.54 1.53
C PHE A 47 -9.59 4.11 0.73
N THR A 48 -9.32 3.47 -0.41
CA THR A 48 -10.33 2.91 -1.30
C THR A 48 -9.91 1.51 -1.73
N VAL A 49 -10.87 0.66 -2.07
CA VAL A 49 -10.62 -0.61 -2.74
C VAL A 49 -11.50 -0.63 -3.98
N ALA A 50 -10.88 -0.62 -5.17
CA ALA A 50 -11.62 -0.58 -6.43
C ALA A 50 -12.71 -1.66 -6.48
N GLY A 51 -13.96 -1.26 -6.66
CA GLY A 51 -15.12 -2.16 -6.70
C GLY A 51 -15.63 -2.62 -5.33
N VAL A 52 -15.31 -1.92 -4.25
CA VAL A 52 -15.95 -2.05 -2.92
C VAL A 52 -16.45 -0.67 -2.52
N LEU A 53 -17.76 -0.52 -2.34
CA LEU A 53 -18.39 0.78 -2.02
C LEU A 53 -19.10 0.77 -0.67
N LYS A 54 -19.29 -0.44 -0.13
CA LYS A 54 -19.85 -0.62 1.20
C LYS A 54 -18.78 -0.27 2.24
N LEU A 55 -19.04 0.78 3.00
CA LEU A 55 -18.09 1.35 3.96
C LEU A 55 -17.63 0.36 5.02
N ASP A 56 -18.51 -0.51 5.50
CA ASP A 56 -18.20 -1.50 6.53
C ASP A 56 -17.17 -2.53 6.05
N VAL A 57 -17.25 -2.95 4.78
CA VAL A 57 -16.27 -3.86 4.18
C VAL A 57 -14.95 -3.15 3.92
N LEU A 58 -15.00 -1.89 3.47
CA LEU A 58 -13.77 -1.08 3.35
C LEU A 58 -13.08 -0.89 4.71
N ALA A 59 -13.84 -0.68 5.78
CA ALA A 59 -13.31 -0.54 7.13
C ALA A 59 -12.62 -1.82 7.62
N ASP A 60 -13.22 -2.99 7.41
CA ASP A 60 -12.61 -4.28 7.78
C ASP A 60 -11.27 -4.51 7.04
N ILE A 61 -11.25 -4.24 5.73
CA ILE A 61 -10.03 -4.40 4.92
C ILE A 61 -8.95 -3.43 5.41
N ARG A 62 -9.31 -2.16 5.63
CA ARG A 62 -8.38 -1.13 6.13
C ARG A 62 -7.81 -1.51 7.49
N ALA A 63 -8.65 -1.96 8.41
CA ALA A 63 -8.23 -2.35 9.76
C ALA A 63 -7.23 -3.52 9.72
N GLU A 64 -7.48 -4.52 8.87
CA GLU A 64 -6.58 -5.67 8.77
C GLU A 64 -5.25 -5.31 8.07
N LEU A 65 -5.26 -4.40 7.08
CA LEU A 65 -4.04 -3.84 6.50
C LEU A 65 -3.24 -3.02 7.51
N GLN A 66 -3.90 -2.19 8.32
CA GLN A 66 -3.26 -1.41 9.37
C GLN A 66 -2.60 -2.33 10.40
N LYS A 67 -3.31 -3.35 10.86
CA LYS A 67 -2.76 -4.37 11.75
C LYS A 67 -1.56 -5.09 11.12
N SER A 68 -1.61 -5.34 9.81
CA SER A 68 -0.49 -5.94 9.09
C SER A 68 0.76 -5.07 9.08
N LEU A 69 0.61 -3.75 8.94
CA LEU A 69 1.70 -2.77 9.05
C LEU A 69 2.24 -2.68 10.48
N GLU A 70 1.36 -2.61 11.48
CA GLU A 70 1.73 -2.41 12.88
C GLU A 70 2.43 -3.62 13.50
N THR A 71 2.02 -4.84 13.12
CA THR A 71 2.53 -6.09 13.74
C THR A 71 3.34 -6.95 12.78
N GLY A 72 3.64 -6.48 11.56
CA GLY A 72 4.46 -7.21 10.59
C GLY A 72 3.82 -8.50 10.07
N GLN A 73 2.50 -8.52 9.85
CA GLN A 73 1.80 -9.75 9.41
C GLN A 73 2.09 -10.09 7.95
N THR A 74 2.05 -11.39 7.64
CA THR A 74 2.20 -11.87 6.26
C THR A 74 0.88 -11.79 5.49
N PHE A 75 0.93 -11.86 4.16
CA PHE A 75 -0.27 -12.01 3.34
C PHE A 75 -1.13 -13.22 3.76
N ARG A 76 -0.51 -14.31 4.20
CA ARG A 76 -1.22 -15.51 4.68
C ARG A 76 -2.04 -15.21 5.93
N ASP A 77 -1.51 -14.40 6.84
CA ASP A 77 -2.22 -13.98 8.05
C ASP A 77 -3.38 -13.05 7.71
N PHE A 78 -3.12 -12.03 6.89
CA PHE A 78 -4.13 -11.12 6.35
C PHE A 78 -5.30 -11.90 5.71
N GLN A 79 -4.99 -12.84 4.82
CA GLN A 79 -6.00 -13.65 4.14
C GLN A 79 -6.77 -14.54 5.15
N ARG A 80 -6.08 -15.19 6.08
CA ARG A 80 -6.70 -16.06 7.10
C ARG A 80 -7.69 -15.29 7.98
N ASN A 81 -7.35 -14.06 8.34
CA ASN A 81 -8.18 -13.23 9.24
C ASN A 81 -9.36 -12.62 8.48
N LEU A 82 -9.17 -12.19 7.23
CA LEU A 82 -10.17 -11.44 6.47
C LEU A 82 -11.20 -12.34 5.77
N LEU A 83 -10.82 -13.54 5.30
CA LEU A 83 -11.73 -14.42 4.57
C LEU A 83 -13.02 -14.76 5.35
N PRO A 84 -12.98 -15.16 6.64
CA PRO A 84 -14.21 -15.45 7.40
C PRO A 84 -15.12 -14.22 7.56
N ILE A 85 -14.55 -13.02 7.62
CA ILE A 85 -15.32 -11.77 7.73
C ILE A 85 -16.07 -11.53 6.41
N LEU A 86 -15.36 -11.62 5.28
CA LEU A 86 -15.96 -11.44 3.96
C LEU A 86 -17.01 -12.52 3.64
N GLU A 87 -16.80 -13.75 4.08
CA GLU A 87 -17.77 -14.83 3.92
C GLU A 87 -19.06 -14.55 4.69
N ARG A 88 -18.97 -14.22 5.99
CA ARG A 88 -20.13 -13.86 6.81
C ARG A 88 -20.91 -12.67 6.24
N LYS A 89 -20.22 -11.72 5.62
CA LYS A 89 -20.84 -10.55 4.99
C LYS A 89 -21.39 -10.83 3.58
N GLY A 90 -21.17 -12.02 3.01
CA GLY A 90 -21.60 -12.36 1.65
C GLY A 90 -20.74 -11.75 0.53
N TRP A 91 -19.52 -11.29 0.87
CA TRP A 91 -18.58 -10.62 -0.03
C TRP A 91 -17.53 -11.54 -0.64
N LEU A 92 -17.40 -12.78 -0.16
CA LEU A 92 -16.46 -13.75 -0.73
C LEU A 92 -17.02 -14.35 -2.03
N GLY A 93 -16.23 -14.34 -3.10
CA GLY A 93 -16.54 -15.04 -4.35
C GLY A 93 -16.52 -14.15 -5.59
N LYS A 94 -17.34 -14.51 -6.59
CA LYS A 94 -17.48 -13.80 -7.87
C LYS A 94 -18.86 -13.12 -7.96
N GLY A 95 -18.96 -12.12 -8.83
CA GLY A 95 -20.20 -11.41 -9.11
C GLY A 95 -20.34 -10.08 -8.36
N LEU A 96 -21.46 -9.42 -8.62
CA LEU A 96 -21.82 -8.14 -8.00
C LEU A 96 -22.51 -8.37 -6.65
N VAL A 97 -22.39 -7.37 -5.78
CA VAL A 97 -23.12 -7.27 -4.52
C VAL A 97 -24.02 -6.04 -4.66
N ALA A 98 -25.32 -6.26 -4.54
CA ALA A 98 -26.33 -5.20 -4.55
C ALA A 98 -27.20 -5.31 -3.28
N ASP A 99 -27.84 -4.22 -2.91
CA ASP A 99 -28.88 -4.21 -1.90
C ASP A 99 -30.12 -4.95 -2.43
N ASN A 100 -30.71 -5.82 -1.59
CA ASN A 100 -31.84 -6.65 -2.03
C ASN A 100 -33.15 -5.85 -2.14
N ASP A 101 -33.29 -4.77 -1.38
CA ASP A 101 -34.54 -4.01 -1.29
C ASP A 101 -34.55 -2.84 -2.29
N THR A 102 -33.41 -2.17 -2.45
CA THR A 102 -33.27 -0.98 -3.30
C THR A 102 -32.64 -1.29 -4.67
N GLY A 103 -31.95 -2.42 -4.81
CA GLY A 103 -31.16 -2.74 -6.00
C GLY A 103 -29.86 -1.93 -6.13
N GLU A 104 -29.51 -1.11 -5.12
CA GLU A 104 -28.31 -0.28 -5.14
C GLU A 104 -27.05 -1.15 -5.22
N LEU A 105 -26.14 -0.83 -6.15
CA LEU A 105 -24.94 -1.62 -6.35
C LEU A 105 -23.87 -1.26 -5.31
N HIS A 106 -23.62 -2.17 -4.36
CA HIS A 106 -22.60 -2.03 -3.33
C HIS A 106 -21.18 -2.37 -3.83
N GLY A 107 -21.05 -3.13 -4.92
CA GLY A 107 -19.77 -3.39 -5.57
C GLY A 107 -19.61 -4.80 -6.11
N LYS A 108 -18.38 -5.31 -6.08
CA LYS A 108 -18.00 -6.64 -6.60
C LYS A 108 -17.41 -7.49 -5.49
N ARG A 109 -17.83 -8.75 -5.42
CA ARG A 109 -17.27 -9.75 -4.50
C ARG A 109 -15.75 -9.90 -4.67
N LEU A 110 -15.09 -10.23 -3.56
CA LEU A 110 -13.65 -10.35 -3.44
C LEU A 110 -13.25 -11.82 -3.56
N THR A 111 -12.26 -12.09 -4.41
CA THR A 111 -11.65 -13.42 -4.53
C THR A 111 -10.31 -13.44 -3.78
N PRO A 112 -9.80 -14.62 -3.36
CA PRO A 112 -8.48 -14.71 -2.73
C PRO A 112 -7.36 -14.05 -3.54
N ARG A 113 -7.37 -14.23 -4.88
CA ARG A 113 -6.42 -13.54 -5.77
C ARG A 113 -6.53 -12.02 -5.70
N ARG A 114 -7.76 -11.49 -5.58
CA ARG A 114 -7.97 -10.04 -5.48
C ARG A 114 -7.51 -9.51 -4.11
N LEU A 115 -7.59 -10.32 -3.05
CA LEU A 115 -7.01 -9.98 -1.74
C LEU A 115 -5.49 -9.84 -1.79
N ASP A 116 -4.79 -10.70 -2.55
CA ASP A 116 -3.35 -10.57 -2.78
C ASP A 116 -3.00 -9.22 -3.44
N THR A 117 -3.72 -8.86 -4.49
CA THR A 117 -3.52 -7.55 -5.14
C THR A 117 -3.76 -6.38 -4.18
N ILE A 118 -4.84 -6.44 -3.37
CA ILE A 118 -5.16 -5.40 -2.39
C ILE A 118 -4.05 -5.28 -1.35
N PHE A 119 -3.63 -6.41 -0.77
CA PHE A 119 -2.57 -6.46 0.22
C PHE A 119 -1.26 -5.93 -0.35
N THR A 120 -0.76 -6.56 -1.42
CA THR A 120 0.54 -6.23 -2.01
C THR A 120 0.61 -4.76 -2.42
N THR A 121 -0.43 -4.23 -3.09
CA THR A 121 -0.43 -2.83 -3.55
C THR A 121 -0.43 -1.85 -2.38
N ASN A 122 -1.29 -2.06 -1.38
CA ASN A 122 -1.38 -1.14 -0.24
C ASN A 122 -0.13 -1.18 0.64
N MET A 123 0.41 -2.37 0.88
CA MET A 123 1.63 -2.51 1.66
C MET A 123 2.81 -1.87 0.93
N GLN A 124 2.99 -2.13 -0.38
CA GLN A 124 4.06 -1.53 -1.17
C GLN A 124 3.99 0.01 -1.15
N SER A 125 2.83 0.60 -1.43
CA SER A 125 2.69 2.05 -1.40
C SER A 125 2.91 2.64 -0.01
N ALA A 126 2.47 1.97 1.06
CA ALA A 126 2.73 2.45 2.42
C ALA A 126 4.24 2.46 2.74
N TYR A 127 4.95 1.39 2.40
CA TYR A 127 6.40 1.31 2.61
C TYR A 127 7.16 2.34 1.74
N MET A 128 6.76 2.53 0.47
CA MET A 128 7.42 3.48 -0.42
C MET A 128 7.19 4.93 0.01
N ALA A 129 5.99 5.25 0.51
CA ALA A 129 5.73 6.55 1.10
C ALA A 129 6.59 6.81 2.34
N GLY A 130 6.73 5.83 3.23
CA GLY A 130 7.64 5.93 4.38
C GLY A 130 9.10 6.12 3.95
N ARG A 131 9.54 5.35 2.94
CA ARG A 131 10.88 5.48 2.35
C ARG A 131 11.13 6.85 1.71
N TYR A 132 10.10 7.46 1.11
CA TYR A 132 10.19 8.81 0.58
C TYR A 132 10.40 9.84 1.71
N GLN A 133 9.65 9.74 2.80
CA GLN A 133 9.83 10.64 3.96
C GLN A 133 11.26 10.52 4.51
N GLN A 134 11.75 9.31 4.73
CA GLN A 134 13.13 9.07 5.19
C GLN A 134 14.19 9.61 4.23
N GLN A 135 13.96 9.53 2.91
CA GLN A 135 14.86 10.11 1.92
C GLN A 135 14.84 11.64 1.96
N MET A 136 13.65 12.24 2.08
CA MET A 136 13.47 13.69 2.20
C MET A 136 14.10 14.26 3.47
N GLU A 137 14.03 13.54 4.60
CA GLU A 137 14.70 13.92 5.85
C GLU A 137 16.23 13.92 5.76
N ASN A 138 16.80 13.22 4.76
CA ASN A 138 18.23 13.02 4.59
C ASN A 138 18.81 13.69 3.33
N VAL A 139 18.10 14.62 2.72
CA VAL A 139 18.55 15.27 1.48
C VAL A 139 19.81 16.13 1.68
N ASP A 140 20.07 16.61 2.90
CA ASP A 140 21.26 17.42 3.20
C ASP A 140 22.56 16.60 3.10
N GLU A 141 22.52 15.32 3.48
CA GLU A 141 23.68 14.42 3.38
C GLU A 141 23.67 13.58 2.09
N ARG A 142 22.47 13.27 1.57
CA ARG A 142 22.25 12.39 0.41
C ARG A 142 21.31 13.05 -0.62
N PRO A 143 21.73 14.13 -1.28
CA PRO A 143 20.88 14.90 -2.18
C PRO A 143 20.62 14.22 -3.53
N TYR A 144 21.37 13.17 -3.88
CA TYR A 144 21.20 12.42 -5.12
C TYR A 144 20.50 11.09 -4.85
N TRP A 145 19.44 10.84 -5.60
CA TRP A 145 18.67 9.61 -5.54
C TRP A 145 18.95 8.76 -6.76
N GLU A 146 18.92 7.44 -6.56
CA GLU A 146 19.09 6.44 -7.61
C GLU A 146 17.79 5.66 -7.78
N ARG A 147 17.36 5.47 -9.02
CA ARG A 147 16.25 4.60 -9.35
C ARG A 147 16.74 3.15 -9.37
N VAL A 148 16.31 2.38 -8.36
CA VAL A 148 16.62 0.96 -8.26
C VAL A 148 15.39 0.12 -8.63
N GLY A 149 15.55 -0.73 -9.65
CA GLY A 149 14.59 -1.74 -10.06
C GLY A 149 14.83 -3.08 -9.36
N ILE A 150 13.78 -3.90 -9.24
CA ILE A 150 13.90 -5.28 -8.72
C ILE A 150 14.59 -6.23 -9.72
N MET A 151 14.65 -5.83 -10.99
CA MET A 151 15.29 -6.55 -12.10
C MET A 151 14.89 -8.04 -12.20
N ASP A 152 13.63 -8.34 -11.93
CA ASP A 152 13.04 -9.67 -12.10
C ASP A 152 12.36 -9.81 -13.48
N SER A 153 11.85 -11.01 -13.80
CA SER A 153 11.18 -11.26 -15.09
C SER A 153 9.85 -10.52 -15.28
N ARG A 154 9.35 -9.83 -14.25
CA ARG A 154 8.05 -9.13 -14.27
C ARG A 154 8.22 -7.63 -14.47
N ILE A 155 9.44 -7.10 -14.35
CA ILE A 155 9.71 -5.68 -14.59
C ILE A 155 9.40 -5.33 -16.05
N ARG A 156 8.74 -4.21 -16.26
CA ARG A 156 8.48 -3.69 -17.61
C ARG A 156 9.81 -3.22 -18.21
N PRO A 157 10.08 -3.46 -19.50
CA PRO A 157 11.32 -3.00 -20.14
C PRO A 157 11.59 -1.50 -19.97
N SER A 158 10.53 -0.68 -20.02
CA SER A 158 10.61 0.76 -19.77
C SER A 158 11.05 1.11 -18.34
N HIS A 159 10.66 0.32 -17.34
CA HIS A 159 11.10 0.52 -15.95
C HIS A 159 12.52 -0.01 -15.72
N ALA A 160 12.89 -1.11 -16.37
CA ALA A 160 14.26 -1.63 -16.33
C ALA A 160 15.27 -0.66 -16.95
N ALA A 161 14.87 0.07 -18.00
CA ALA A 161 15.71 1.08 -18.63
C ALA A 161 16.01 2.29 -17.72
N LEU A 162 15.24 2.47 -16.64
CA LEU A 162 15.48 3.52 -15.64
C LEU A 162 16.36 3.04 -14.48
N ASP A 163 16.73 1.76 -14.44
CA ASP A 163 17.60 1.22 -13.39
C ASP A 163 18.99 1.90 -13.43
N GLY A 164 19.46 2.36 -12.27
CA GLY A 164 20.71 3.12 -12.14
C GLY A 164 20.60 4.59 -12.58
N PHE A 165 19.41 5.08 -12.96
CA PHE A 165 19.22 6.52 -13.21
C PHE A 165 19.41 7.32 -11.92
N ILE A 166 20.26 8.35 -11.97
CA ILE A 166 20.58 9.21 -10.83
C ILE A 166 20.23 10.66 -11.14
N ALA A 167 19.50 11.30 -10.24
CA ALA A 167 19.22 12.73 -10.28
C ALA A 167 19.13 13.30 -8.86
N ARG A 168 19.23 14.63 -8.73
CA ARG A 168 19.07 15.30 -7.43
C ARG A 168 17.61 15.19 -6.97
N TYR A 169 17.35 15.12 -5.66
CA TYR A 169 16.03 14.86 -5.08
C TYR A 169 14.90 15.80 -5.56
N ASP A 170 15.25 17.03 -5.95
CA ASP A 170 14.34 18.07 -6.41
C ASP A 170 14.26 18.18 -7.94
N ASP A 171 14.92 17.29 -8.67
CA ASP A 171 14.79 17.20 -10.12
C ASP A 171 13.33 16.88 -10.50
N PRO A 172 12.69 17.66 -11.41
CA PRO A 172 11.31 17.43 -11.84
C PRO A 172 11.05 16.01 -12.37
N ILE A 173 12.07 15.29 -12.85
CA ILE A 173 11.94 13.92 -13.33
C ILE A 173 11.29 13.00 -12.30
N TRP A 174 11.54 13.22 -11.00
CA TRP A 174 10.98 12.40 -9.92
C TRP A 174 9.46 12.47 -9.85
N GLN A 175 8.83 13.54 -10.34
CA GLN A 175 7.37 13.61 -10.43
C GLN A 175 6.77 12.56 -11.37
N SER A 176 7.59 12.02 -12.29
CA SER A 176 7.18 11.03 -13.30
C SER A 176 7.70 9.62 -13.03
N ILE A 177 8.88 9.48 -12.42
CA ILE A 177 9.56 8.18 -12.30
C ILE A 177 9.70 7.65 -10.87
N TYR A 178 9.35 8.44 -9.85
CA TYR A 178 9.43 7.99 -8.46
C TYR A 178 8.43 6.84 -8.24
N PRO A 179 8.87 5.72 -7.62
CA PRO A 179 8.00 4.56 -7.42
C PRO A 179 6.78 4.90 -6.55
N PRO A 180 5.62 4.24 -6.83
CA PRO A 180 4.38 4.44 -6.08
C PRO A 180 4.41 3.88 -4.65
#